data_AF-A0A834D2J8-F1
#
_entry.id   AF-A0A834D2J8-F1
#
_cell.length_a   1.000
_cell.length_b   1.000
_cell.length_c   1.000
_cell.angle_alpha   90.00
_cell.angle_beta   90.00
_cell.angle_gamma   90.00
#
_symmetry.space_group_name_H-M   'P 1'
#
loop_
_entity.id
_entity.type
_entity.pdbx_description
1 polymer ?
#
loop_
_entity_poly.entity_id
_entity_poly.type
_entity_poly.pdbx_seq_one_letter_code
_entity_poly.pdbx_strand_id
1 'polypeptide(L)'
;SSSFLPLDPKVQRAQNRKYLQTSHLESQVTFLSLSLSRNSPLSLYHAHTNTNTDTMAASLSVSRLLLSSPSVLALSTKTSLFHTAKTLSAKPSFTSLPFKLHHRSKPLKFSTATTKSTISATIAVGDKLPESTLSYLDSDGELQTTTISDLTKNKKAILFAVPGAFTPTCSQKHLPGFVEKSKELKAKGVDTIACISVNDAFVMKAWKENLKINDEVLLLSDGNGDFTRAIGCELDLSDKPVGLGVRSRRYALLAEDGVVKVLNLEEGGAFTFSGAEDMLKAL
;
A
#
# COMPACT_ATOMS: atom_id res chain seq x y z
N SER A 1 18.18 -18.84 41.68
CA SER A 1 16.77 -19.16 41.38
C SER A 1 15.93 -17.92 41.63
N SER A 2 15.67 -17.13 40.60
CA SER A 2 14.70 -16.02 40.64
C SER A 2 13.77 -16.16 39.44
N SER A 3 12.58 -16.70 39.69
CA SER A 3 11.52 -16.91 38.73
C SER A 3 10.88 -15.57 38.35
N PHE A 4 11.03 -15.15 37.09
CA PHE A 4 10.29 -14.04 36.50
C PHE A 4 8.85 -14.50 36.22
N LEU A 5 7.88 -13.97 36.96
CA LEU A 5 6.47 -14.19 36.67
C LEU A 5 6.01 -13.23 35.55
N PRO A 6 5.19 -13.70 34.60
CA PRO A 6 4.69 -12.87 33.51
C PRO A 6 3.69 -11.82 34.04
N LEU A 7 3.84 -10.58 33.58
CA LEU A 7 2.97 -9.46 33.96
C LEU A 7 1.55 -9.61 33.37
N ASP A 8 0.56 -9.18 34.15
CA ASP A 8 -0.86 -9.18 33.79
C ASP A 8 -1.10 -8.45 32.45
N PRO A 9 -1.79 -9.07 31.47
CA PRO A 9 -2.11 -8.46 30.17
C PRO A 9 -2.79 -7.09 30.23
N LYS A 10 -3.49 -6.77 31.32
CA LYS A 10 -4.11 -5.45 31.53
C LYS A 10 -3.07 -4.37 31.86
N VAL A 11 -2.03 -4.73 32.60
CA VAL A 11 -0.92 -3.83 32.94
C VAL A 11 -0.06 -3.55 31.69
N GLN A 12 0.18 -4.57 30.88
CA GLN A 12 0.90 -4.44 29.60
C GLN A 12 0.17 -3.48 28.64
N ARG A 13 -1.17 -3.57 28.56
CA ARG A 13 -2.00 -2.68 27.73
C ARG A 13 -2.02 -1.24 28.25
N ALA A 14 -2.00 -1.05 29.57
CA ALA A 14 -1.95 0.28 30.18
C ALA A 14 -0.60 0.96 29.95
N GLN A 15 0.51 0.21 30.03
CA GLN A 15 1.85 0.72 29.72
C GLN A 15 1.99 1.08 28.24
N ASN A 16 1.49 0.25 27.32
CA ASN A 16 1.50 0.55 25.89
C ASN A 16 0.66 1.78 25.53
N ARG A 17 -0.47 2.02 26.22
CA ARG A 17 -1.25 3.26 26.03
C ARG A 17 -0.50 4.50 26.51
N LYS A 18 0.17 4.43 27.67
CA LYS A 18 0.99 5.55 28.17
C LYS A 18 2.14 5.87 27.21
N TYR A 19 2.80 4.85 26.65
CA TYR A 19 3.91 5.02 25.70
C TYR A 19 3.45 5.66 24.37
N LEU A 20 2.30 5.24 23.83
CA LEU A 20 1.74 5.88 22.64
C LEU A 20 1.39 7.35 22.90
N GLN A 21 0.85 7.66 24.08
CA GLN A 21 0.44 9.03 24.40
C GLN A 21 1.65 9.96 24.59
N THR A 22 2.74 9.49 25.20
CA THR A 22 3.99 10.26 25.32
C THR A 22 4.66 10.50 23.96
N SER A 23 4.67 9.50 23.08
CA SER A 23 5.23 9.65 21.71
C SER A 23 4.47 10.65 20.83
N HIS A 24 3.17 10.78 21.04
CA HIS A 24 2.33 11.72 20.29
C HIS A 24 2.54 13.18 20.75
N LEU A 25 2.79 13.39 22.05
CA LEU A 25 3.14 14.70 22.60
C LEU A 25 4.55 15.15 22.17
N GLU A 26 5.55 14.27 22.16
CA GLU A 26 6.91 14.62 21.69
C GLU A 26 6.93 14.98 20.20
N SER A 27 6.09 14.34 19.38
CA SER A 27 5.96 14.66 17.96
C SER A 27 5.33 16.04 17.72
N GLN A 28 4.37 16.47 18.56
CA GLN A 28 3.73 17.78 18.41
C GLN A 28 4.63 18.94 18.90
N VAL A 29 5.44 18.74 19.94
CA VAL A 29 6.40 19.75 20.42
C VAL A 29 7.52 19.98 19.40
N THR A 30 7.97 18.91 18.72
CA THR A 30 8.96 19.01 17.64
C THR A 30 8.41 19.78 16.43
N PHE A 31 7.12 19.64 16.12
CA PHE A 31 6.46 20.33 15.01
C PHE A 31 6.28 21.84 15.28
N LEU A 32 6.03 22.25 16.53
CA LEU A 32 5.93 23.66 16.90
C LEU A 32 7.28 24.38 16.84
N SER A 33 8.38 23.71 17.22
CA SER A 33 9.72 24.32 17.22
C SER A 33 10.28 24.59 15.82
N LEU A 34 9.82 23.85 14.80
CA LEU A 34 10.23 24.05 13.40
C LEU A 34 9.45 25.16 12.69
N SER A 35 8.25 25.50 13.18
CA SER A 35 7.40 26.55 12.59
C SER A 35 7.85 27.97 12.96
N LEU A 36 8.53 28.15 14.09
CA LEU A 36 8.98 29.47 14.59
C LEU A 36 10.33 29.94 14.03
N SER A 37 11.03 29.16 13.20
CA SER A 37 12.36 29.50 12.68
C SER A 37 12.38 30.14 11.28
N ARG A 38 11.23 30.44 10.67
CA ARG A 38 11.17 31.09 9.34
C ARG A 38 10.30 32.33 9.35
N ASN A 39 10.82 33.42 9.92
CA ASN A 39 10.36 34.76 9.60
C ASN A 39 11.48 35.77 9.89
N SER A 40 12.24 36.14 8.84
CA SER A 40 13.03 37.37 8.73
C SER A 40 13.59 37.51 7.30
N PRO A 41 13.28 38.57 6.55
CA PRO A 41 14.11 38.98 5.43
C PRO A 41 14.98 40.19 5.84
N LEU A 42 16.30 40.06 5.71
CA LEU A 42 17.24 41.18 5.77
C LEU A 42 17.43 41.75 4.36
N SER A 43 17.18 43.06 4.25
CA SER A 43 17.50 43.92 3.12
C SER A 43 19.01 44.17 3.05
N LEU A 44 19.61 44.04 1.87
CA LEU A 44 20.96 44.53 1.58
C LEU A 44 20.91 45.38 0.31
N TYR A 45 21.03 46.69 0.52
CA TYR A 45 21.32 47.68 -0.50
C TYR A 45 22.80 47.58 -0.90
N HIS A 46 23.08 47.53 -2.20
CA HIS A 46 24.32 48.06 -2.75
C HIS A 46 24.01 48.81 -4.04
N ALA A 47 24.30 50.12 -4.03
CA ALA A 47 24.29 50.99 -5.19
C ALA A 47 25.70 51.10 -5.76
N HIS A 48 25.85 51.06 -7.10
CA HIS A 48 26.61 52.05 -7.89
C HIS A 48 26.58 51.72 -9.41
N THR A 49 26.12 52.72 -10.20
CA THR A 49 26.60 53.20 -11.53
C THR A 49 26.79 52.21 -12.70
N ASN A 50 26.49 52.47 -13.99
CA ASN A 50 26.18 53.69 -14.75
C ASN A 50 25.66 53.33 -16.17
N THR A 51 24.93 54.28 -16.78
CA THR A 51 24.83 54.67 -18.22
C THR A 51 24.22 53.80 -19.34
N ASN A 52 23.29 54.48 -20.05
CA ASN A 52 22.94 54.47 -21.49
C ASN A 52 22.23 53.24 -22.10
N THR A 53 21.33 53.32 -23.08
CA THR A 53 20.39 54.29 -23.71
C THR A 53 19.47 53.42 -24.59
N ASP A 54 18.36 53.98 -25.07
CA ASP A 54 17.65 53.62 -26.32
C ASP A 54 16.52 52.54 -26.34
N THR A 55 15.30 53.12 -26.36
CA THR A 55 14.19 52.96 -27.32
C THR A 55 13.37 51.67 -27.52
N MET A 56 12.04 51.92 -27.39
CA MET A 56 10.87 51.41 -28.13
C MET A 56 10.19 50.06 -27.78
N ALA A 57 9.03 50.22 -27.11
CA ALA A 57 7.66 49.82 -27.52
C ALA A 57 7.24 48.34 -27.73
N ALA A 58 6.27 47.90 -26.91
CA ALA A 58 4.99 47.23 -27.26
C ALA A 58 4.30 46.72 -25.97
N SER A 59 3.31 47.41 -25.40
CA SER A 59 1.85 47.17 -25.52
C SER A 59 1.39 45.70 -25.44
N LEU A 60 0.63 45.34 -24.40
CA LEU A 60 -0.78 44.92 -24.51
C LEU A 60 -1.43 44.63 -23.13
N SER A 61 -2.38 45.51 -22.79
CA SER A 61 -3.66 45.34 -22.08
C SER A 61 -3.77 44.52 -20.78
N VAL A 62 -3.99 45.24 -19.67
CA VAL A 62 -4.65 44.76 -18.44
C VAL A 62 -6.00 45.47 -18.34
N SER A 63 -7.09 44.72 -18.29
CA SER A 63 -8.41 45.26 -17.91
C SER A 63 -8.83 44.70 -16.55
N ARG A 64 -8.80 45.57 -15.55
CA ARG A 64 -9.60 45.49 -14.32
C ARG A 64 -10.73 46.52 -14.42
N LEU A 65 -11.79 46.28 -13.64
CA LEU A 65 -12.84 47.18 -13.08
C LEU A 65 -14.21 46.52 -13.32
N LEU A 66 -15.22 46.48 -12.44
CA LEU A 66 -15.39 46.84 -11.03
C LEU A 66 -16.74 46.22 -10.56
N LEU A 67 -16.81 45.95 -9.26
CA LEU A 67 -17.96 46.01 -8.33
C LEU A 67 -19.37 46.30 -8.90
N SER A 68 -20.34 45.47 -8.49
CA SER A 68 -21.44 45.90 -7.60
C SER A 68 -22.35 44.74 -7.17
N SER A 69 -22.39 44.49 -5.86
CA SER A 69 -23.61 44.07 -5.13
C SER A 69 -24.36 45.36 -4.72
N PRO A 70 -25.59 45.40 -4.14
CA PRO A 70 -26.30 44.31 -3.43
C PRO A 70 -27.84 44.29 -3.64
N SER A 71 -28.55 43.32 -3.05
CA SER A 71 -29.61 43.57 -2.03
C SER A 71 -30.64 42.43 -1.91
N VAL A 72 -30.56 41.82 -0.73
CA VAL A 72 -31.58 41.25 0.15
C VAL A 72 -33.06 41.55 -0.16
N LEU A 73 -33.91 40.52 -0.08
CA LEU A 73 -35.23 40.62 0.56
C LEU A 73 -35.68 39.26 1.09
N ALA A 74 -35.88 39.19 2.40
CA ALA A 74 -36.47 38.09 3.15
C ALA A 74 -37.83 38.55 3.69
N LEU A 75 -38.88 37.72 3.61
CA LEU A 75 -39.97 37.59 4.61
C LEU A 75 -40.92 36.45 4.17
N SER A 76 -40.92 35.29 4.81
CA SER A 76 -41.80 34.88 5.92
C SER A 76 -43.30 35.05 5.66
N THR A 77 -44.04 33.93 5.61
CA THR A 77 -45.23 33.69 6.47
C THR A 77 -45.69 32.23 6.41
N LYS A 78 -46.24 31.80 7.55
CA LYS A 78 -46.79 30.51 7.98
C LYS A 78 -47.90 30.01 7.02
N THR A 79 -48.37 28.76 6.96
CA THR A 79 -48.90 27.90 8.05
C THR A 79 -49.46 26.58 7.44
N SER A 80 -49.47 25.51 8.24
CA SER A 80 -50.52 24.47 8.32
C SER A 80 -50.71 23.45 7.17
N LEU A 81 -50.51 22.17 7.46
CA LEU A 81 -51.60 21.27 7.89
C LEU A 81 -51.07 19.83 8.04
N PHE A 82 -51.35 19.27 9.21
CA PHE A 82 -51.10 17.89 9.58
C PHE A 82 -51.91 16.93 8.71
N HIS A 83 -51.30 15.81 8.30
CA HIS A 83 -52.01 14.68 7.71
C HIS A 83 -51.96 13.46 8.62
N THR A 84 -53.16 12.95 8.82
CA THR A 84 -53.62 11.93 9.75
C THR A 84 -53.08 10.55 9.38
N ALA A 85 -52.32 9.92 10.29
CA ALA A 85 -51.95 8.51 10.15
C ALA A 85 -53.12 7.61 10.56
N LYS A 86 -53.75 6.95 9.59
CA LYS A 86 -54.74 5.89 9.85
C LYS A 86 -54.03 4.60 10.23
N THR A 87 -54.31 4.17 11.45
CA THR A 87 -53.96 2.90 12.08
C THR A 87 -54.80 1.78 11.46
N LEU A 88 -54.16 0.77 10.88
CA LEU A 88 -54.81 -0.47 10.45
C LEU A 88 -54.37 -1.60 11.39
N SER A 89 -55.28 -1.93 12.31
CA SER A 89 -55.22 -3.09 13.19
C SER A 89 -55.61 -4.33 12.38
N ALA A 90 -54.66 -5.26 12.18
CA ALA A 90 -54.95 -6.61 11.74
C ALA A 90 -54.45 -7.60 12.79
N LYS A 91 -55.38 -8.29 13.46
CA LYS A 91 -55.15 -9.41 14.37
C LYS A 91 -54.94 -10.68 13.55
N PRO A 92 -53.89 -11.49 13.77
CA PRO A 92 -53.89 -12.87 13.31
C PRO A 92 -54.43 -13.78 14.42
N SER A 93 -55.44 -14.55 14.07
CA SER A 93 -55.99 -15.67 14.80
C SER A 93 -55.01 -16.85 14.76
N PHE A 94 -54.51 -17.26 15.92
CA PHE A 94 -53.69 -18.46 16.07
C PHE A 94 -54.60 -19.66 16.34
N THR A 95 -54.65 -20.60 15.39
CA THR A 95 -55.21 -21.94 15.60
C THR A 95 -54.05 -22.91 15.88
N SER A 96 -54.08 -23.56 17.03
CA SER A 96 -53.10 -24.55 17.46
C SER A 96 -53.45 -25.93 16.90
N LEU A 97 -52.53 -26.52 16.13
CA LEU A 97 -52.56 -27.93 15.72
C LEU A 97 -51.32 -28.64 16.28
N PRO A 98 -51.45 -29.82 16.89
CA PRO A 98 -50.31 -30.55 17.41
C PRO A 98 -49.68 -31.42 16.30
N PHE A 99 -48.57 -30.96 15.72
CA PHE A 99 -47.74 -31.81 14.87
C PHE A 99 -46.66 -32.52 15.70
N LYS A 100 -46.72 -33.85 15.70
CA LYS A 100 -45.82 -34.76 16.42
C LYS A 100 -44.49 -34.86 15.68
N LEU A 101 -43.45 -34.21 16.19
CA LEU A 101 -42.10 -34.18 15.63
C LEU A 101 -41.37 -35.52 15.89
N HIS A 102 -41.09 -36.31 14.86
CA HIS A 102 -40.09 -37.39 14.92
C HIS A 102 -38.80 -36.90 14.30
N HIS A 103 -37.89 -36.36 15.10
CA HIS A 103 -36.53 -36.00 14.67
C HIS A 103 -35.54 -37.06 15.14
N ARG A 104 -35.15 -37.98 14.25
CA ARG A 104 -34.01 -38.88 14.44
C ARG A 104 -32.79 -38.25 13.77
N SER A 105 -32.11 -37.35 14.47
CA SER A 105 -30.82 -36.81 14.04
C SER A 105 -29.70 -37.78 14.42
N LYS A 106 -29.16 -38.49 13.42
CA LYS A 106 -27.82 -39.09 13.54
C LYS A 106 -26.80 -37.95 13.42
N PRO A 107 -25.83 -37.79 14.33
CA PRO A 107 -24.80 -36.79 14.15
C PRO A 107 -23.88 -37.23 13.01
N LEU A 108 -23.94 -36.51 11.90
CA LEU A 108 -22.92 -36.56 10.85
C LEU A 108 -21.63 -36.03 11.45
N LYS A 109 -20.63 -36.90 11.59
CA LYS A 109 -19.27 -36.51 11.97
C LYS A 109 -18.70 -35.65 10.86
N PHE A 110 -18.70 -34.33 11.07
CA PHE A 110 -17.91 -33.42 10.25
C PHE A 110 -16.44 -33.73 10.53
N SER A 111 -15.82 -34.49 9.64
CA SER A 111 -14.38 -34.67 9.64
C SER A 111 -13.77 -33.34 9.21
N THR A 112 -13.40 -32.49 10.16
CA THR A 112 -12.50 -31.36 9.93
C THR A 112 -11.13 -31.94 9.58
N ALA A 113 -10.96 -32.34 8.33
CA ALA A 113 -9.65 -32.50 7.74
C ALA A 113 -9.10 -31.08 7.56
N THR A 114 -8.32 -30.62 8.55
CA THR A 114 -7.43 -29.49 8.38
C THR A 114 -6.35 -29.91 7.38
N THR A 115 -6.65 -29.75 6.09
CA THR A 115 -5.64 -29.86 5.04
C THR A 115 -4.70 -28.69 5.24
N LYS A 116 -3.52 -28.97 5.79
CA LYS A 116 -2.35 -28.12 5.72
C LYS A 116 -2.13 -27.86 4.23
N SER A 117 -2.57 -26.70 3.76
CA SER A 117 -2.47 -26.29 2.35
C SER A 117 -1.00 -26.20 2.01
N THR A 118 -0.46 -27.20 1.34
CA THR A 118 0.87 -27.14 0.73
C THR A 118 0.80 -26.10 -0.38
N ILE A 119 1.54 -24.99 -0.28
CA ILE A 119 1.67 -24.08 -1.41
C ILE A 119 2.38 -24.78 -2.56
N SER A 120 1.76 -24.75 -3.72
CA SER A 120 2.44 -24.96 -5.00
C SER A 120 2.17 -23.71 -5.83
N ALA A 121 3.22 -22.94 -6.12
CA ALA A 121 3.17 -22.07 -7.29
C ALA A 121 3.13 -22.94 -8.55
N THR A 122 2.67 -22.35 -9.64
CA THR A 122 2.74 -23.00 -10.96
C THR A 122 4.16 -22.90 -11.52
N ILE A 123 4.88 -21.82 -11.20
CA ILE A 123 6.28 -21.65 -11.59
C ILE A 123 7.21 -22.43 -10.66
N ALA A 124 8.26 -23.04 -11.23
CA ALA A 124 9.32 -23.73 -10.52
C ALA A 124 10.72 -23.25 -10.97
N VAL A 125 11.76 -23.67 -10.23
CA VAL A 125 13.16 -23.48 -10.66
C VAL A 125 13.39 -24.26 -11.96
N GLY A 126 13.99 -23.59 -12.94
CA GLY A 126 14.22 -24.11 -14.29
C GLY A 126 13.19 -23.63 -15.32
N ASP A 127 12.02 -23.14 -14.87
CA ASP A 127 11.01 -22.63 -15.79
C ASP A 127 11.38 -21.24 -16.32
N LYS A 128 10.89 -20.94 -17.52
CA LYS A 128 10.93 -19.59 -18.07
C LYS A 128 9.76 -18.78 -17.50
N LEU A 129 10.03 -17.55 -17.07
CA LEU A 129 8.98 -16.66 -16.60
C LEU A 129 7.96 -16.39 -17.74
N PRO A 130 6.66 -16.36 -17.42
CA PRO A 130 5.63 -16.02 -18.39
C PRO A 130 5.79 -14.57 -18.81
N GLU A 131 5.46 -14.27 -20.07
CA GLU A 131 5.42 -12.87 -20.46
C GLU A 131 4.26 -12.14 -19.81
N SER A 132 4.54 -10.92 -19.35
CA SER A 132 3.57 -10.04 -18.69
C SER A 132 4.07 -8.60 -18.74
N THR A 133 3.13 -7.67 -18.74
CA THR A 133 3.42 -6.24 -18.70
C THR A 133 3.12 -5.72 -17.29
N LEU A 134 4.10 -5.02 -16.72
CA LEU A 134 4.00 -4.33 -15.44
C LEU A 134 4.04 -2.82 -15.68
N SER A 135 3.40 -2.05 -14.80
CA SER A 135 3.34 -0.59 -14.91
C SER A 135 4.12 0.10 -13.80
N TYR A 136 4.59 1.31 -14.05
CA TYR A 136 5.16 2.19 -13.03
C TYR A 136 4.98 3.64 -13.45
N LEU A 137 5.15 4.57 -12.51
CA LEU A 137 5.24 5.99 -12.84
C LEU A 137 6.70 6.41 -12.76
N ASP A 138 7.15 7.16 -13.77
CA ASP A 138 8.49 7.74 -13.77
C ASP A 138 8.61 8.97 -12.86
N SER A 139 9.76 9.65 -12.91
CA SER A 139 10.02 10.85 -12.12
C SER A 139 9.09 12.01 -12.44
N ASP A 140 8.60 12.07 -13.68
CA ASP A 140 7.70 13.12 -14.15
C ASP A 140 6.23 12.79 -13.82
N GLY A 141 5.98 11.57 -13.34
CA GLY A 141 4.65 11.10 -12.99
C GLY A 141 3.87 10.55 -14.18
N GLU A 142 4.54 10.25 -15.28
CA GLU A 142 3.93 9.65 -16.47
C GLU A 142 3.87 8.13 -16.34
N LEU A 143 2.76 7.56 -16.84
CA LEU A 143 2.54 6.11 -16.80
C LEU A 143 3.41 5.41 -17.83
N GLN A 144 4.32 4.59 -17.32
CA GLN A 144 5.20 3.75 -18.09
C GLN A 144 4.84 2.27 -17.93
N THR A 145 5.33 1.47 -18.86
CA THR A 145 5.21 0.01 -18.81
C THR A 145 6.56 -0.65 -19.08
N THR A 146 6.72 -1.86 -18.56
CA THR A 146 7.89 -2.72 -18.81
C THR A 146 7.44 -4.18 -18.87
N THR A 147 8.11 -4.99 -19.68
CA THR A 147 7.82 -6.42 -19.78
C THR A 147 8.74 -7.25 -18.89
N ILE A 148 8.36 -8.49 -18.60
CA ILE A 148 9.25 -9.43 -17.89
C ILE A 148 10.54 -9.68 -18.70
N SER A 149 10.47 -9.76 -20.03
CA SER A 149 11.65 -9.82 -20.89
C SER A 149 12.55 -8.60 -20.73
N ASP A 150 12.02 -7.37 -20.69
CA ASP A 150 12.86 -6.17 -20.54
C ASP A 150 13.66 -6.18 -19.23
N LEU A 151 13.05 -6.74 -18.18
CA LEU A 151 13.65 -6.88 -16.86
C LEU A 151 14.71 -7.99 -16.80
N THR A 152 14.56 -9.06 -17.59
CA THR A 152 15.30 -10.32 -17.36
C THR A 152 16.16 -10.80 -18.53
N LYS A 153 15.89 -10.37 -19.77
CA LYS A 153 16.62 -10.81 -20.96
C LYS A 153 18.08 -10.39 -20.91
N ASN A 154 18.99 -11.35 -21.10
CA ASN A 154 20.44 -11.18 -20.97
C ASN A 154 20.89 -10.55 -19.64
N LYS A 155 20.08 -10.66 -18.59
CA LYS A 155 20.32 -10.05 -17.29
C LYS A 155 20.15 -11.08 -16.19
N LYS A 156 20.81 -10.82 -15.06
CA LYS A 156 20.49 -11.44 -13.78
C LYS A 156 19.57 -10.49 -13.02
N ALA A 157 18.35 -10.94 -12.77
CA ALA A 157 17.30 -10.12 -12.16
C ALA A 157 16.74 -10.78 -10.90
N ILE A 158 16.59 -9.98 -9.84
CA ILE A 158 15.82 -10.35 -8.67
C ILE A 158 14.45 -9.70 -8.77
N LEU A 159 13.41 -10.51 -8.85
CA LEU A 159 12.02 -10.07 -8.75
C LEU A 159 11.48 -10.55 -7.39
N PHE A 160 11.03 -9.64 -6.54
CA PHE A 160 10.39 -10.01 -5.29
C PHE A 160 9.01 -9.38 -5.21
N ALA A 161 8.07 -10.09 -4.61
CA ALA A 161 6.71 -9.61 -4.46
C ALA A 161 6.28 -9.48 -3.01
N VAL A 162 5.35 -8.56 -2.78
CA VAL A 162 4.73 -8.31 -1.49
C VAL A 162 3.20 -8.36 -1.61
N PRO A 163 2.49 -8.74 -0.53
CA PRO A 163 1.03 -8.70 -0.53
C PRO A 163 0.40 -7.31 -0.69
N GLY A 164 1.14 -6.25 -0.34
CA GLY A 164 0.62 -4.90 -0.53
C GLY A 164 1.56 -3.79 -0.07
N ALA A 165 1.54 -2.71 -0.83
CA ALA A 165 2.13 -1.43 -0.43
C ALA A 165 1.56 -0.95 0.91
N PHE A 166 2.35 -0.20 1.67
CA PHE A 166 2.01 0.34 3.00
C PHE A 166 1.69 -0.68 4.11
N THR A 167 1.74 -1.99 3.84
CA THR A 167 1.55 -3.00 4.88
C THR A 167 2.81 -3.15 5.76
N PRO A 168 2.69 -3.52 7.06
CA PRO A 168 3.79 -3.40 8.03
C PRO A 168 5.06 -4.17 7.64
N THR A 169 4.98 -5.49 7.44
CA THR A 169 6.16 -6.32 7.11
C THR A 169 6.82 -5.89 5.80
N CYS A 170 6.00 -5.49 4.81
CA CYS A 170 6.48 -5.08 3.50
C CYS A 170 7.24 -3.76 3.57
N SER A 171 6.71 -2.79 4.32
CA SER A 171 7.25 -1.43 4.43
C SER A 171 8.37 -1.27 5.44
N GLN A 172 8.48 -2.18 6.42
CA GLN A 172 9.47 -2.08 7.49
C GLN A 172 10.62 -3.07 7.36
N LYS A 173 10.47 -4.13 6.55
CA LYS A 173 11.46 -5.20 6.46
C LYS A 173 11.76 -5.62 5.03
N HIS A 174 10.76 -6.12 4.30
CA HIS A 174 11.02 -6.80 3.02
C HIS A 174 11.62 -5.87 1.96
N LEU A 175 10.92 -4.79 1.61
CA LEU A 175 11.41 -3.82 0.64
C LEU A 175 12.65 -3.05 1.13
N PRO A 176 12.68 -2.49 2.36
CA PRO A 176 13.88 -1.84 2.88
C PRO A 176 15.14 -2.71 2.87
N GLY A 177 15.03 -4.01 3.18
CA GLY A 177 16.18 -4.92 3.13
C GLY A 177 16.80 -5.01 1.74
N PHE A 178 15.99 -5.06 0.67
CA PHE A 178 16.51 -5.03 -0.71
C PHE A 178 17.13 -3.68 -1.08
N VAL A 179 16.63 -2.57 -0.54
CA VAL A 179 17.22 -1.23 -0.74
C VAL A 179 18.59 -1.14 -0.08
N GLU A 180 18.69 -1.54 1.19
CA GLU A 180 19.93 -1.55 1.96
C GLU A 180 21.01 -2.44 1.33
N LYS A 181 20.60 -3.61 0.79
CA LYS A 181 21.49 -4.58 0.17
C LYS A 181 21.69 -4.40 -1.34
N SER A 182 21.05 -3.41 -1.96
CA SER A 182 21.06 -3.22 -3.41
C SER A 182 22.47 -3.12 -4.01
N LYS A 183 23.38 -2.41 -3.35
CA LYS A 183 24.79 -2.28 -3.80
C LYS A 183 25.54 -3.62 -3.74
N GLU A 184 25.32 -4.39 -2.68
CA GLU A 184 25.95 -5.70 -2.49
C GLU A 184 25.43 -6.72 -3.53
N LEU A 185 24.12 -6.73 -3.77
CA LEU A 185 23.47 -7.53 -4.80
C LEU A 185 24.00 -7.16 -6.21
N LYS A 186 24.08 -5.87 -6.53
CA LYS A 186 24.63 -5.38 -7.79
C LYS A 186 26.12 -5.73 -7.96
N ALA A 187 26.90 -5.67 -6.88
CA ALA A 187 28.31 -6.09 -6.90
C ALA A 187 28.49 -7.59 -7.18
N LYS A 188 27.48 -8.43 -6.86
CA LYS A 188 27.42 -9.85 -7.25
C LYS A 188 26.87 -10.09 -8.67
N GLY A 189 26.73 -9.05 -9.47
CA GLY A 189 26.31 -9.13 -10.87
C GLY A 189 24.78 -9.22 -11.06
N VAL A 190 23.98 -8.78 -10.08
CA VAL A 190 22.53 -8.58 -10.29
C VAL A 190 22.32 -7.25 -11.01
N ASP A 191 21.75 -7.28 -12.21
CA ASP A 191 21.48 -6.10 -13.02
C ASP A 191 20.20 -5.37 -12.58
N THR A 192 19.17 -6.13 -12.20
CA THR A 192 17.83 -5.62 -11.91
C THR A 192 17.33 -6.12 -10.56
N ILE A 193 16.80 -5.21 -9.74
CA ILE A 193 16.09 -5.52 -8.50
C ILE A 193 14.73 -4.86 -8.58
N ALA A 194 13.65 -5.63 -8.58
CA ALA A 194 12.29 -5.11 -8.72
C ALA A 194 11.33 -5.68 -7.66
N CYS A 195 10.58 -4.80 -7.03
CA CYS A 195 9.48 -5.08 -6.13
C CYS A 195 8.16 -5.07 -6.92
N ILE A 196 7.39 -6.14 -6.86
CA ILE A 196 6.10 -6.29 -7.52
C ILE A 196 4.99 -6.34 -6.46
N SER A 197 3.86 -5.67 -6.72
CA SER A 197 2.66 -5.78 -5.88
C SER A 197 1.39 -5.68 -6.72
N VAL A 198 0.33 -6.34 -6.26
CA VAL A 198 -1.04 -6.16 -6.78
C VAL A 198 -1.63 -4.88 -6.18
N ASN A 199 -1.05 -3.77 -6.60
CA ASN A 199 -1.45 -2.40 -6.34
C ASN A 199 -1.29 -1.63 -7.65
N ASP A 200 -2.09 -0.58 -7.86
CA ASP A 200 -1.93 0.29 -9.01
C ASP A 200 -0.62 1.11 -8.96
N ALA A 201 -0.22 1.64 -10.11
CA ALA A 201 1.05 2.36 -10.27
C ALA A 201 1.12 3.65 -9.42
N PHE A 202 -0.01 4.30 -9.13
CA PHE A 202 -0.05 5.52 -8.32
C PHE A 202 0.27 5.21 -6.86
N VAL A 203 -0.33 4.15 -6.31
CA VAL A 203 -0.02 3.65 -4.98
C VAL A 203 1.45 3.21 -4.88
N MET A 204 1.96 2.51 -5.91
CA MET A 204 3.37 2.09 -5.93
C MET A 204 4.33 3.29 -5.94
N LYS A 205 4.05 4.36 -6.71
CA LYS A 205 4.83 5.61 -6.69
C LYS A 205 4.80 6.28 -5.32
N ALA A 206 3.61 6.48 -4.75
CA ALA A 206 3.47 7.12 -3.44
C ALA A 206 4.19 6.30 -2.34
N TRP A 207 4.16 4.97 -2.44
CA TRP A 207 4.88 4.10 -1.50
C TRP A 207 6.40 4.22 -1.65
N LYS A 208 6.90 4.28 -2.88
CA LYS A 208 8.32 4.55 -3.19
C LYS A 208 8.79 5.85 -2.54
N GLU A 209 8.04 6.93 -2.77
CA GLU A 209 8.33 8.27 -2.23
C GLU A 209 8.29 8.30 -0.71
N ASN A 210 7.28 7.67 -0.10
CA ASN A 210 7.13 7.58 1.35
C ASN A 210 8.33 6.86 2.01
N LEU A 211 8.88 5.84 1.36
CA LEU A 211 10.06 5.12 1.82
C LEU A 211 11.39 5.76 1.38
N LYS A 212 11.35 6.86 0.62
CA LYS A 212 12.53 7.58 0.10
C LYS A 212 13.46 6.69 -0.72
N ILE A 213 12.87 5.79 -1.50
CA ILE A 213 13.61 4.89 -2.38
C ILE A 213 13.89 5.60 -3.69
N ASN A 214 15.13 5.54 -4.17
CA ASN A 214 15.57 6.16 -5.42
C ASN A 214 15.69 5.07 -6.50
N ASP A 215 16.92 4.74 -6.91
CA ASP A 215 17.22 3.82 -8.00
C ASP A 215 17.76 2.47 -7.51
N GLU A 216 17.67 2.22 -6.20
CA GLU A 216 18.09 0.96 -5.58
C GLU A 216 17.21 -0.20 -6.04
N VAL A 217 15.89 0.04 -6.11
CA VAL A 217 14.85 -0.96 -6.43
C VAL A 217 13.76 -0.32 -7.30
N LEU A 218 13.35 -1.02 -8.36
CA LEU A 218 12.18 -0.65 -9.17
C LEU A 218 10.89 -1.09 -8.47
N LEU A 219 9.91 -0.20 -8.34
CA LEU A 219 8.60 -0.54 -7.78
C LEU A 219 7.59 -0.67 -8.93
N LEU A 220 7.10 -1.87 -9.15
CA LEU A 220 6.27 -2.25 -10.29
C LEU A 220 4.87 -2.66 -9.85
N SER A 221 3.87 -2.10 -10.53
CA SER A 221 2.46 -2.42 -10.38
C SER A 221 2.09 -3.61 -11.26
N ASP A 222 1.64 -4.68 -10.62
CA ASP A 222 0.85 -5.76 -11.21
C ASP A 222 -0.63 -5.53 -10.86
N GLY A 223 -1.17 -4.37 -11.21
CA GLY A 223 -2.46 -3.89 -10.69
C GLY A 223 -3.65 -4.83 -10.94
N ASN A 224 -3.60 -5.61 -12.03
CA ASN A 224 -4.60 -6.63 -12.37
C ASN A 224 -4.26 -8.03 -11.85
N GLY A 225 -3.07 -8.22 -11.26
CA GLY A 225 -2.58 -9.52 -10.80
C GLY A 225 -2.28 -10.50 -11.93
N ASP A 226 -2.06 -10.02 -13.16
CA ASP A 226 -1.90 -10.87 -14.35
C ASP A 226 -0.62 -11.70 -14.25
N PHE A 227 0.49 -11.06 -13.88
CA PHE A 227 1.75 -11.76 -13.67
C PHE A 227 1.66 -12.69 -12.46
N THR A 228 1.13 -12.19 -11.34
CA THR A 228 0.94 -12.96 -10.10
C THR A 228 0.16 -14.25 -10.33
N ARG A 229 -0.93 -14.18 -11.11
CA ARG A 229 -1.75 -15.35 -11.48
C ARG A 229 -1.03 -16.27 -12.45
N ALA A 230 -0.32 -15.72 -13.44
CA ALA A 230 0.42 -16.52 -14.41
C ALA A 230 1.48 -17.42 -13.77
N ILE A 231 2.11 -16.96 -12.68
CA ILE A 231 3.10 -17.76 -11.92
C ILE A 231 2.48 -18.59 -10.79
N GLY A 232 1.16 -18.50 -10.55
CA GLY A 232 0.46 -19.22 -9.49
C GLY A 232 0.74 -18.71 -8.07
N CYS A 233 1.11 -17.44 -7.93
CA CYS A 233 1.46 -16.82 -6.65
C CYS A 233 0.31 -16.01 -6.03
N GLU A 234 -0.95 -16.26 -6.41
CA GLU A 234 -2.11 -15.54 -5.84
C GLU A 234 -2.36 -15.91 -4.36
N LEU A 235 -2.72 -14.91 -3.57
CA LEU A 235 -3.11 -15.03 -2.17
C LEU A 235 -4.45 -14.34 -1.97
N ASP A 236 -5.51 -15.13 -1.76
CA ASP A 236 -6.83 -14.58 -1.41
C ASP A 236 -6.90 -14.23 0.07
N LEU A 237 -7.06 -12.93 0.36
CA LEU A 237 -7.23 -12.37 1.71
C LEU A 237 -8.60 -11.71 1.88
N SER A 238 -9.58 -12.05 1.03
CA SER A 238 -10.93 -11.49 1.09
C SER A 238 -11.67 -11.83 2.39
N ASP A 239 -11.27 -12.91 3.06
CA ASP A 239 -11.83 -13.33 4.35
C ASP A 239 -11.17 -12.63 5.56
N LYS A 240 -10.13 -11.82 5.34
CA LYS A 240 -9.39 -11.15 6.41
C LYS A 240 -9.93 -9.75 6.66
N PRO A 241 -10.00 -9.29 7.92
CA PRO A 241 -10.52 -7.96 8.27
C PRO A 241 -9.67 -6.80 7.73
N VAL A 242 -8.46 -7.08 7.25
CA VAL A 242 -7.57 -6.09 6.61
C VAL A 242 -8.11 -5.62 5.25
N GLY A 243 -9.02 -6.38 4.61
CA GLY A 243 -9.71 -5.94 3.40
C GLY A 243 -8.80 -5.80 2.17
N LEU A 244 -7.92 -6.76 1.94
CA LEU A 244 -6.96 -6.69 0.82
C LEU A 244 -7.48 -7.34 -0.47
N GLY A 245 -8.39 -8.32 -0.40
CA GLY A 245 -8.81 -9.09 -1.56
C GLY A 245 -7.70 -10.05 -2.04
N VAL A 246 -7.68 -10.34 -3.35
CA VAL A 246 -6.64 -11.18 -3.97
C VAL A 246 -5.36 -10.37 -4.18
N ARG A 247 -4.23 -10.91 -3.73
CA ARG A 247 -2.90 -10.28 -3.77
C ARG A 247 -1.82 -11.24 -4.25
N SER A 248 -0.59 -10.76 -4.34
CA SER A 248 0.57 -11.64 -4.50
C SER A 248 0.98 -12.23 -3.16
N ARG A 249 1.35 -13.52 -3.16
CA ARG A 249 2.13 -14.12 -2.08
C ARG A 249 3.47 -13.40 -1.98
N ARG A 250 4.06 -13.43 -0.79
CA ARG A 250 5.42 -12.94 -0.63
C ARG A 250 6.38 -13.96 -1.24
N TYR A 251 7.28 -13.49 -2.10
CA TYR A 251 8.39 -14.30 -2.59
C TYR A 251 9.58 -13.42 -2.97
N ALA A 252 10.73 -14.05 -3.14
CA ALA A 252 11.85 -13.52 -3.91
C ALA A 252 12.30 -14.59 -4.90
N LEU A 253 12.50 -14.21 -6.16
CA LEU A 253 13.01 -15.09 -7.19
C LEU A 253 14.22 -14.47 -7.89
N LEU A 254 15.19 -15.31 -8.23
CA LEU A 254 16.31 -14.97 -9.11
C LEU A 254 16.01 -15.54 -10.48
N ALA A 255 16.10 -14.70 -11.52
CA ALA A 255 16.01 -15.12 -12.91
C ALA A 255 17.27 -14.72 -13.66
N GLU A 256 17.74 -15.61 -14.54
CA GLU A 256 18.83 -15.34 -15.48
C GLU A 256 18.32 -15.61 -16.90
N ASP A 257 18.36 -14.58 -17.75
CA ASP A 257 17.77 -14.62 -19.10
C ASP A 257 16.31 -15.14 -19.12
N GLY A 258 15.53 -14.66 -18.14
CA GLY A 258 14.13 -15.04 -17.94
C GLY A 258 13.91 -16.45 -17.39
N VAL A 259 14.95 -17.23 -17.09
CA VAL A 259 14.85 -18.56 -16.48
C VAL A 259 15.02 -18.49 -14.97
N VAL A 260 14.07 -19.03 -14.21
CA VAL A 260 14.09 -19.04 -12.75
C VAL A 260 15.23 -19.93 -12.25
N LYS A 261 16.12 -19.36 -11.43
CA LYS A 261 17.24 -20.05 -10.77
C LYS A 261 17.00 -20.30 -9.28
N VAL A 262 16.27 -19.39 -8.64
CA VAL A 262 15.90 -19.47 -7.23
C VAL A 262 14.46 -19.02 -7.09
N LEU A 263 13.69 -19.71 -6.26
CA LEU A 263 12.33 -19.31 -5.88
C LEU A 263 12.13 -19.53 -4.38
N ASN A 264 12.10 -18.43 -3.65
CA ASN A 264 11.85 -18.39 -2.20
C ASN A 264 10.43 -17.90 -1.98
N LEU A 265 9.47 -18.82 -2.00
CA LEU A 265 8.03 -18.55 -1.87
C LEU A 265 7.53 -18.78 -0.45
N GLU A 266 6.89 -17.77 0.14
CA GLU A 266 6.42 -17.79 1.53
C GLU A 266 4.97 -18.26 1.66
N GLU A 267 4.69 -18.85 2.83
CA GLU A 267 3.36 -19.27 3.25
C GLU A 267 2.56 -18.13 3.90
N GLY A 268 1.42 -17.79 3.30
CA GLY A 268 0.50 -16.76 3.82
C GLY A 268 1.17 -15.40 4.07
N GLY A 269 1.18 -14.95 5.33
CA GLY A 269 1.77 -13.68 5.74
C GLY A 269 3.24 -13.74 6.16
N ALA A 270 3.90 -14.89 5.99
CA ALA A 270 5.27 -15.12 6.46
C ALA A 270 6.32 -14.24 5.76
N PHE A 271 7.48 -14.11 6.40
CA PHE A 271 8.70 -13.50 5.89
C PHE A 271 9.88 -14.14 6.61
N THR A 272 10.42 -15.21 6.03
CA THR A 272 11.37 -16.11 6.69
C THR A 272 12.60 -16.42 5.84
N PHE A 273 12.45 -16.55 4.52
CA PHE A 273 13.54 -16.87 3.59
C PHE A 273 13.44 -16.13 2.25
N SER A 274 12.50 -15.18 2.10
CA SER A 274 12.43 -14.32 0.91
C SER A 274 13.24 -13.02 1.03
N GLY A 275 14.12 -12.87 2.03
CA GLY A 275 14.86 -11.63 2.29
C GLY A 275 16.03 -11.39 1.33
N ALA A 276 16.56 -10.16 1.33
CA ALA A 276 17.73 -9.82 0.52
C ALA A 276 18.98 -10.61 0.94
N GLU A 277 19.14 -10.87 2.25
CA GLU A 277 20.20 -11.72 2.79
C GLU A 277 20.12 -13.16 2.26
N ASP A 278 18.92 -13.67 2.04
CA ASP A 278 18.73 -15.02 1.51
C ASP A 278 19.06 -15.07 0.02
N MET A 279 18.71 -14.02 -0.73
CA MET A 279 19.15 -13.88 -2.12
C MET A 279 20.66 -13.72 -2.25
N LEU A 280 21.31 -12.98 -1.33
CA LEU A 280 22.77 -12.85 -1.30
C LEU A 280 23.48 -14.20 -1.08
N LYS A 281 22.91 -15.11 -0.29
CA LYS A 281 23.46 -16.45 -0.08
C LYS A 281 23.33 -17.35 -1.31
N ALA A 282 22.36 -17.06 -2.18
CA ALA A 282 22.09 -17.85 -3.38
C ALA A 282 22.87 -17.37 -4.63
N LEU A 283 23.54 -16.22 -4.54
CA LEU A 283 24.42 -15.63 -5.57
C LEU A 283 25.89 -15.97 -5.34
#